data_AF-K1TDF7-F1
#
_entry.id   AF-K1TDF7-F1
#
_cell.length_a   1.000
_cell.length_b   1.000
_cell.length_c   1.000
_cell.angle_alpha   90.00
_cell.angle_beta   90.00
_cell.angle_gamma   90.00
#
_symmetry.space_group_name_H-M   'P 1'
#
loop_
_entity.id
_entity.type
_entity.pdbx_description
1 polymer ?
#
loop_
_entity_poly.entity_id
_entity_poly.type
_entity_poly.pdbx_seq_one_letter_code
_entity_poly.pdbx_strand_id
1 'polypeptide(L)'
;FVVSFALTPVVKILAQKVGAMDVPGEARRVHDHPIPRMGGLAIFLGFIVSMLLFVDITQEVRGILLGSIIIVITGVIDDIISLRAWTKFLIQILSAVIAVLHGVVINVVSNPNVFSSQEAIVLGWLAIPLTVLWIVGITNSVNLIDGLDGLAVGVSTISCVTILVVALLVSEPNVALIVAALAGACIGFMPYNLNPARIFMGDTGSLLLGYVLATVSVLGLFKFYAIVTFVVPVLALAVPLSD
;
A
#
# COMPACT_ATOMS: atom_id res chain seq x y z
N PHE A 1 -0.14 15.40 -2.09
CA PHE A 1 1.13 16.06 -1.72
C PHE A 1 0.94 17.00 -0.53
N VAL A 2 0.28 18.15 -0.72
CA VAL A 2 0.20 19.25 0.27
C VAL A 2 -0.23 18.76 1.65
N VAL A 3 -1.33 18.01 1.75
CA VAL A 3 -1.86 17.51 3.02
C VAL A 3 -0.86 16.61 3.74
N SER A 4 -0.30 15.61 3.05
CA SER A 4 0.69 14.69 3.63
C SER A 4 1.95 15.44 4.09
N PHE A 5 2.49 16.33 3.24
CA PHE A 5 3.66 17.14 3.56
C PHE A 5 3.46 18.03 4.79
N ALA A 6 2.30 18.71 4.87
CA ALA A 6 1.97 19.61 5.95
C ALA A 6 1.66 18.89 7.28
N LEU A 7 1.06 17.69 7.22
CA LEU A 7 0.70 16.92 8.41
C LEU A 7 1.83 16.05 8.94
N THR A 8 2.85 15.74 8.15
CA THR A 8 3.95 14.87 8.59
C THR A 8 4.65 15.37 9.86
N PRO A 9 4.97 16.68 10.04
CA PRO A 9 5.51 17.19 11.30
C PRO A 9 4.57 16.98 12.50
N VAL A 10 3.27 17.13 12.30
CA VAL A 10 2.26 16.93 13.36
C VAL A 10 2.17 15.46 13.75
N VAL A 11 2.13 14.57 12.76
CA VAL A 11 2.14 13.11 12.97
C VAL A 11 3.43 12.67 13.67
N LYS A 12 4.58 13.28 13.36
CA LYS A 12 5.84 13.02 14.06
C LYS A 12 5.74 13.32 15.56
N ILE A 13 5.18 14.48 15.93
CA ILE A 13 4.99 14.85 17.34
C ILE A 13 4.00 13.89 18.01
N LEU A 14 2.93 13.50 17.32
CA LEU A 14 1.96 12.53 17.83
C LEU A 14 2.63 11.17 18.11
N ALA A 15 3.40 10.65 17.16
CA ALA A 15 4.12 9.39 17.28
C ALA A 15 5.03 9.36 18.52
N GLN A 16 5.75 10.47 18.77
CA GLN A 16 6.57 10.64 19.97
C GLN A 16 5.74 10.64 21.26
N LYS A 17 4.57 11.28 21.27
CA LYS A 17 3.68 11.34 22.44
C LYS A 17 3.05 9.99 22.78
N VAL A 18 2.68 9.21 21.78
CA VAL A 18 2.05 7.89 21.98
C VAL A 18 3.06 6.75 22.16
N GLY A 19 4.36 7.07 22.09
CA GLY A 19 5.43 6.09 22.26
C GLY A 19 5.65 5.19 21.04
N ALA A 20 5.11 5.54 19.87
CA ALA A 20 5.34 4.84 18.62
C ALA A 20 6.75 5.20 18.09
N MET A 21 7.75 4.59 18.71
CA MET A 21 9.16 4.86 18.50
C MET A 21 9.89 3.58 18.12
N ASP A 22 10.73 3.68 17.10
CA ASP A 22 11.69 2.65 16.72
C ASP A 22 13.01 2.94 17.44
N VAL A 23 13.35 2.11 18.44
CA VAL A 23 14.55 2.28 19.28
C VAL A 23 15.62 1.28 18.80
N PRO A 24 16.84 1.71 18.48
CA PRO A 24 17.91 0.79 18.08
C PRO A 24 18.27 -0.14 19.26
N GLY A 25 18.11 -1.45 19.09
CA GLY A 25 18.34 -2.38 20.20
C GLY A 25 18.44 -3.88 19.89
N GLU A 26 18.07 -4.36 18.71
CA GLU A 26 18.13 -5.80 18.40
C GLU A 26 18.82 -6.06 17.05
N ALA A 27 20.15 -6.18 17.11
CA ALA A 27 21.06 -6.89 16.18
C ALA A 27 20.97 -6.67 14.66
N ARG A 28 20.15 -5.74 14.12
CA ARG A 28 19.95 -5.62 12.67
C ARG A 28 19.47 -4.25 12.14
N ARG A 29 19.83 -3.13 12.77
CA ARG A 29 19.44 -1.78 12.28
C ARG A 29 20.62 -0.82 12.25
N VAL A 30 20.70 -0.03 11.18
CA VAL A 30 21.84 0.85 10.79
C VAL A 30 21.81 2.21 11.49
N HIS A 31 20.81 2.48 12.33
CA HIS A 31 20.55 3.82 12.87
C HIS A 31 20.92 3.97 14.33
N ASP A 32 21.53 5.11 14.67
CA ASP A 32 22.09 5.38 15.99
C ASP A 32 21.11 6.04 16.98
N HIS A 33 19.90 6.44 16.54
CA HIS A 33 18.96 7.24 17.33
C HIS A 33 17.51 6.76 17.18
N PRO A 34 16.64 6.91 18.22
CA PRO A 34 15.23 6.55 18.12
C PRO A 34 14.47 7.39 17.08
N ILE A 35 13.80 6.73 16.13
CA ILE A 35 13.03 7.39 15.06
C ILE A 35 11.54 7.11 15.28
N PRO A 36 10.65 8.11 15.23
CA PRO A 36 9.21 7.88 15.34
C PRO A 36 8.71 7.02 14.17
N ARG A 37 7.84 6.03 14.47
CA ARG A 37 7.20 5.14 13.49
C ARG A 37 5.69 5.37 13.54
N MET A 38 5.10 5.94 12.48
CA MET A 38 3.65 6.20 12.30
C MET A 38 3.37 7.15 11.12
N GLY A 39 4.39 7.45 10.30
CA GLY A 39 4.31 8.39 9.18
C GLY A 39 3.26 8.03 8.12
N GLY A 40 2.89 6.74 8.04
CA GLY A 40 1.78 6.27 7.23
C GLY A 40 0.45 6.96 7.51
N LEU A 41 0.26 7.49 8.72
CA LEU A 41 -0.93 8.29 9.04
C LEU A 41 -0.97 9.60 8.23
N ALA A 42 0.18 10.24 7.99
CA ALA A 42 0.23 11.44 7.14
C ALA A 42 -0.09 11.10 5.67
N ILE A 43 0.41 9.95 5.19
CA ILE A 43 0.08 9.42 3.87
C ILE A 43 -1.43 9.16 3.78
N PHE A 44 -2.01 8.45 4.75
CA PHE A 44 -3.43 8.15 4.81
C PHE A 44 -4.30 9.40 4.77
N LEU A 45 -3.98 10.42 5.58
CA LEU A 45 -4.73 11.67 5.61
C LEU A 45 -4.65 12.41 4.27
N GLY A 46 -3.47 12.42 3.64
CA GLY A 46 -3.32 12.98 2.29
C GLY A 46 -4.10 12.21 1.23
N PHE A 47 -4.09 10.88 1.32
CA PHE A 47 -4.82 9.98 0.43
C PHE A 47 -6.33 10.17 0.59
N ILE A 48 -6.87 10.07 1.80
CA ILE A 48 -8.32 10.10 2.03
C ILE A 48 -8.93 11.47 1.72
N VAL A 49 -8.23 12.58 2.03
CA VAL A 49 -8.70 13.91 1.63
C VAL A 49 -8.77 14.01 0.10
N SER A 50 -7.77 13.49 -0.61
CA SER A 50 -7.77 13.51 -2.08
C SER A 50 -8.88 12.61 -2.65
N MET A 51 -9.09 11.43 -2.06
CA MET A 51 -10.18 10.52 -2.45
C MET A 51 -11.55 11.18 -2.30
N LEU A 52 -11.82 11.82 -1.16
CA LEU A 52 -13.11 12.45 -0.89
C LEU A 52 -13.39 13.69 -1.74
N LEU A 53 -12.35 14.39 -2.21
CA LEU A 53 -12.50 15.60 -3.02
C LEU A 53 -12.59 15.33 -4.52
N PHE A 54 -11.91 14.29 -5.01
CA PHE A 54 -11.69 14.12 -6.44
C PHE A 54 -12.15 12.78 -7.01
N VAL A 55 -12.35 11.74 -6.20
CA VAL A 55 -12.70 10.40 -6.69
C VAL A 55 -14.19 10.15 -6.51
N ASP A 56 -14.83 9.63 -7.56
CA ASP A 56 -16.22 9.18 -7.46
C ASP A 56 -16.32 7.97 -6.54
N ILE A 57 -17.15 8.07 -5.50
CA ILE A 57 -17.30 7.03 -4.49
C ILE A 57 -18.27 5.95 -5.00
N THR A 58 -17.79 5.12 -5.93
CA THR A 58 -18.50 3.91 -6.40
C THR A 58 -18.56 2.85 -5.30
N GLN A 59 -19.29 1.77 -5.55
CA GLN A 59 -19.39 0.66 -4.60
C GLN A 59 -18.00 0.09 -4.26
N GLU A 60 -17.15 -0.09 -5.26
CA GLU A 60 -15.80 -0.62 -5.14
C GLU A 60 -14.90 0.33 -4.35
N VAL A 61 -14.93 1.63 -4.71
CA VAL A 61 -14.16 2.68 -4.03
C VAL A 61 -14.55 2.76 -2.55
N ARG A 62 -15.85 2.62 -2.23
CA ARG A 62 -16.31 2.53 -0.84
C ARG A 62 -15.70 1.32 -0.12
N GLY A 63 -15.63 0.16 -0.78
CA GLY A 63 -14.96 -1.03 -0.25
C GLY A 63 -13.49 -0.79 0.08
N ILE A 64 -12.77 -0.14 -0.85
CA ILE A 64 -11.35 0.23 -0.67
C ILE A 64 -11.19 1.21 0.50
N LEU A 65 -12.04 2.23 0.61
CA LEU A 65 -11.94 3.20 1.70
C LEU A 65 -12.22 2.56 3.06
N LEU A 66 -13.26 1.72 3.17
CA LEU A 66 -13.59 1.02 4.41
C LEU A 66 -12.46 0.08 4.85
N GLY A 67 -11.91 -0.73 3.94
CA GLY A 67 -10.78 -1.59 4.29
C GLY A 67 -9.50 -0.81 4.57
N SER A 68 -9.25 0.32 3.88
CA SER A 68 -8.10 1.19 4.17
C SER A 68 -8.16 1.77 5.58
N ILE A 69 -9.35 2.16 6.06
CA ILE A 69 -9.55 2.65 7.44
C ILE A 69 -9.18 1.54 8.44
N ILE A 70 -9.67 0.32 8.23
CA ILE A 70 -9.38 -0.83 9.11
C ILE A 70 -7.89 -1.15 9.13
N ILE A 71 -7.25 -1.17 7.96
CA ILE A 71 -5.82 -1.40 7.79
C ILE A 71 -5.00 -0.34 8.51
N VAL A 72 -5.34 0.94 8.35
CA VAL A 72 -4.62 2.05 9.00
C VAL A 72 -4.78 2.00 10.51
N ILE A 73 -5.99 1.72 11.02
CA ILE A 73 -6.20 1.53 12.47
C ILE A 73 -5.32 0.38 12.98
N THR A 74 -5.27 -0.73 12.24
CA THR A 74 -4.45 -1.89 12.59
C THR A 74 -2.97 -1.54 12.64
N GLY A 75 -2.48 -0.84 11.62
CA GLY A 75 -1.07 -0.44 11.55
C GLY A 75 -0.70 0.60 12.62
N VAL A 76 -1.61 1.53 12.96
CA VAL A 76 -1.38 2.47 14.08
C VAL A 76 -1.28 1.72 15.40
N ILE A 77 -2.17 0.75 15.63
CA ILE A 77 -2.10 -0.09 16.83
C ILE A 77 -0.78 -0.89 16.84
N ASP A 78 -0.38 -1.46 15.70
CA ASP A 78 0.87 -2.21 15.59
C ASP A 78 2.10 -1.33 15.87
N ASP A 79 2.13 -0.11 15.34
CA ASP A 79 3.21 0.84 15.56
C ASP A 79 3.32 1.25 17.05
N ILE A 80 2.24 1.16 17.83
CA ILE A 80 2.26 1.49 19.27
C ILE A 80 2.60 0.27 20.13
N ILE A 81 1.91 -0.87 19.93
CA ILE A 81 1.97 -2.03 20.85
C ILE A 81 2.53 -3.32 20.24
N SER A 82 2.93 -3.32 18.96
CA SER A 82 3.47 -4.49 18.24
C SER A 82 2.54 -5.71 18.30
N LEU A 83 1.58 -5.80 17.38
CA LEU A 83 0.62 -6.90 17.32
C LEU A 83 1.26 -8.22 16.88
N ARG A 84 0.66 -9.33 17.31
CA ARG A 84 1.04 -10.67 16.84
C ARG A 84 0.73 -10.78 15.35
N ALA A 85 1.65 -11.39 14.59
CA ALA A 85 1.52 -11.57 13.13
C ALA A 85 0.16 -12.17 12.70
N TRP A 86 -0.34 -13.16 13.44
CA TRP A 86 -1.66 -13.77 13.14
C TRP A 86 -2.83 -12.79 13.29
N THR A 87 -2.74 -11.85 14.24
CA THR A 87 -3.79 -10.83 14.44
C THR A 87 -3.81 -9.86 13.26
N LYS A 88 -2.63 -9.41 12.82
CA LYS A 88 -2.48 -8.58 11.62
C LYS A 88 -3.04 -9.29 10.39
N PHE A 89 -2.67 -10.55 10.20
CA PHE A 89 -3.12 -11.36 9.07
C PHE A 89 -4.64 -11.53 9.03
N LEU A 90 -5.29 -11.82 10.16
CA LEU A 90 -6.75 -11.93 10.23
C LEU A 90 -7.46 -10.61 9.88
N ILE A 91 -6.92 -9.46 10.31
CA ILE A 91 -7.51 -8.15 10.00
C ILE A 91 -7.27 -7.76 8.54
N GLN A 92 -6.13 -8.16 7.95
CA GLN A 92 -5.90 -8.01 6.52
C GLN A 92 -6.93 -8.84 5.71
N ILE A 93 -7.21 -10.08 6.12
CA ILE A 93 -8.28 -10.90 5.51
C ILE A 93 -9.63 -10.19 5.62
N LEU A 94 -9.97 -9.66 6.80
CA LEU A 94 -11.22 -8.92 7.00
C LEU A 94 -11.32 -7.72 6.04
N SER A 95 -10.25 -6.94 5.91
CA SER A 95 -10.19 -5.78 5.02
C SER A 95 -10.29 -6.15 3.54
N ALA A 96 -9.69 -7.29 3.16
CA ALA A 96 -9.79 -7.85 1.82
C ALA A 96 -11.21 -8.37 1.51
N VAL A 97 -11.85 -9.06 2.45
CA VAL A 97 -13.24 -9.52 2.32
C VAL A 97 -14.18 -8.34 2.16
N ILE A 98 -13.99 -7.25 2.91
CA ILE A 98 -14.81 -6.04 2.75
C ILE A 98 -14.70 -5.46 1.34
N ALA A 99 -13.49 -5.43 0.76
CA ALA A 99 -13.29 -5.01 -0.63
C ALA A 99 -14.02 -5.93 -1.63
N VAL A 100 -13.89 -7.24 -1.44
CA VAL A 100 -14.53 -8.27 -2.29
C VAL A 100 -16.05 -8.16 -2.24
N LEU A 101 -16.64 -7.98 -1.05
CA LEU A 101 -18.09 -7.77 -0.87
C LEU A 101 -18.59 -6.49 -1.55
N HIS A 102 -17.67 -5.54 -1.79
CA HIS A 102 -17.94 -4.29 -2.50
C HIS A 102 -17.61 -4.36 -3.99
N GLY A 103 -17.31 -5.54 -4.55
CA GLY A 103 -17.11 -5.71 -5.99
C GLY A 103 -15.65 -5.69 -6.45
N VAL A 104 -14.68 -5.51 -5.54
CA VAL A 104 -13.25 -5.65 -5.86
C VAL A 104 -12.92 -7.13 -6.01
N VAL A 105 -13.18 -7.71 -7.19
CA VAL A 105 -13.07 -9.16 -7.44
C VAL A 105 -12.32 -9.47 -8.72
N ILE A 106 -11.35 -10.37 -8.63
CA ILE A 106 -10.68 -10.97 -9.78
C ILE A 106 -11.61 -12.03 -10.38
N ASN A 107 -12.43 -11.66 -11.36
CA ASN A 107 -13.35 -12.60 -12.01
C ASN A 107 -12.66 -13.48 -13.07
N VAL A 108 -11.66 -12.92 -13.74
CA VAL A 108 -11.00 -13.51 -14.90
C VAL A 108 -9.49 -13.32 -14.77
N VAL A 109 -8.73 -14.32 -15.20
CA VAL A 109 -7.26 -14.30 -15.31
C VAL A 109 -6.84 -14.68 -16.73
N SER A 110 -5.71 -14.15 -17.19
CA SER A 110 -5.14 -14.52 -18.49
C SER A 110 -4.78 -16.01 -18.50
N ASN A 111 -5.07 -16.69 -19.61
CA ASN A 111 -4.70 -18.08 -19.77
C ASN A 111 -3.20 -18.19 -20.10
N PRO A 112 -2.37 -18.84 -19.26
CA PRO A 112 -0.95 -18.99 -19.54
C PRO A 112 -0.66 -20.01 -20.65
N ASN A 113 -1.65 -20.80 -21.08
CA ASN A 113 -1.48 -21.80 -22.13
C ASN A 113 -1.48 -21.13 -23.52
N VAL A 114 -0.29 -20.89 -24.05
CA VAL A 114 -0.05 -20.27 -25.37
C VAL A 114 -0.61 -21.11 -26.54
N PHE A 115 -0.92 -22.39 -26.31
CA PHE A 115 -1.50 -23.29 -27.31
C PHE A 115 -3.03 -23.38 -27.24
N SER A 116 -3.66 -22.72 -26.26
CA SER A 116 -5.11 -22.67 -26.12
C SER A 116 -5.70 -21.51 -26.90
N SER A 117 -6.84 -21.73 -27.56
CA SER A 117 -7.60 -20.65 -28.21
C SER A 117 -8.35 -19.76 -27.22
N GLN A 118 -8.43 -20.14 -25.95
CA GLN A 118 -9.04 -19.34 -24.89
C GLN A 118 -7.99 -18.45 -24.23
N GLU A 119 -8.06 -17.14 -24.45
CA GLU A 119 -7.11 -16.16 -23.90
C GLU A 119 -7.30 -15.90 -22.40
N ALA A 120 -8.43 -16.30 -21.83
CA ALA A 120 -8.80 -15.99 -20.46
C ALA A 120 -9.58 -17.12 -19.78
N ILE A 121 -9.36 -17.28 -18.47
CA ILE A 121 -10.00 -18.28 -17.62
C ILE A 121 -10.92 -17.56 -16.62
N VAL A 122 -12.21 -17.93 -16.63
CA VAL A 122 -13.20 -17.45 -15.65
C VAL A 122 -13.02 -18.25 -14.36
N LEU A 123 -12.82 -17.56 -13.24
CA LEU A 123 -12.47 -18.20 -11.96
C LEU A 123 -13.69 -18.78 -11.22
N GLY A 124 -14.89 -18.28 -11.48
CA GLY A 124 -16.11 -18.73 -10.80
C GLY A 124 -15.99 -18.63 -9.28
N TRP A 125 -16.23 -19.74 -8.56
CA TRP A 125 -16.16 -19.79 -7.10
C TRP A 125 -14.74 -19.54 -6.52
N LEU A 126 -13.68 -19.74 -7.32
CA LEU A 126 -12.30 -19.45 -6.92
C LEU A 126 -11.98 -17.95 -6.94
N ALA A 127 -12.81 -17.11 -7.56
CA ALA A 127 -12.59 -15.67 -7.67
C ALA A 127 -12.41 -15.01 -6.30
N ILE A 128 -13.29 -15.33 -5.34
CA ILE A 128 -13.27 -14.78 -3.98
C ILE A 128 -11.99 -15.16 -3.23
N PRO A 129 -11.67 -16.46 -3.00
CA PRO A 129 -10.48 -16.82 -2.22
C PRO A 129 -9.19 -16.35 -2.88
N LEU A 130 -9.10 -16.37 -4.22
CA LEU A 130 -7.92 -15.87 -4.92
C LEU A 130 -7.78 -14.35 -4.78
N THR A 131 -8.88 -13.59 -4.81
CA THR A 131 -8.82 -12.14 -4.62
C THR A 131 -8.42 -11.77 -3.19
N VAL A 132 -8.95 -12.48 -2.18
CA VAL A 132 -8.53 -12.28 -0.79
C VAL A 132 -7.05 -12.59 -0.62
N LEU A 133 -6.60 -13.74 -1.13
CA LEU A 133 -5.19 -14.14 -1.07
C LEU A 133 -4.28 -13.12 -1.77
N TRP A 134 -4.72 -12.58 -2.91
CA TRP A 134 -4.01 -11.54 -3.65
C TRP A 134 -3.86 -10.26 -2.82
N ILE A 135 -4.97 -9.73 -2.27
CA ILE A 135 -4.95 -8.51 -1.47
C ILE A 135 -4.04 -8.67 -0.26
N VAL A 136 -4.21 -9.76 0.49
CA VAL A 136 -3.40 -10.04 1.69
C VAL A 136 -1.94 -10.28 1.33
N GLY A 137 -1.67 -11.03 0.27
CA GLY A 137 -0.31 -11.35 -0.19
C GLY A 137 0.48 -10.10 -0.59
N ILE A 138 -0.11 -9.22 -1.40
CA ILE A 138 0.53 -7.95 -1.77
C ILE A 138 0.67 -7.04 -0.56
N THR A 139 -0.36 -6.94 0.29
CA THR A 139 -0.31 -6.13 1.53
C THR A 139 0.88 -6.54 2.41
N ASN A 140 1.03 -7.83 2.66
CA ASN A 140 2.13 -8.36 3.46
C ASN A 140 3.49 -8.22 2.74
N SER A 141 3.53 -8.34 1.41
CA SER A 141 4.77 -8.17 0.64
C SER A 141 5.31 -6.73 0.75
N VAL A 142 4.43 -5.72 0.70
CA VAL A 142 4.85 -4.32 0.91
C VAL A 142 5.37 -4.09 2.33
N ASN A 143 4.73 -4.70 3.33
CA ASN A 143 5.20 -4.60 4.71
C ASN A 143 6.57 -5.27 4.93
N LEU A 144 6.85 -6.38 4.25
CA LEU A 144 8.14 -7.07 4.35
C LEU A 144 9.32 -6.28 3.77
N ILE A 145 9.08 -5.43 2.76
CA ILE A 145 10.15 -4.61 2.14
C ILE A 145 10.37 -3.26 2.85
N ASP A 146 9.51 -2.90 3.80
CA ASP A 146 9.59 -1.66 4.59
C ASP A 146 10.64 -1.76 5.73
N GLY A 147 11.82 -2.28 5.38
CA GLY A 147 12.95 -2.45 6.30
C GLY A 147 14.03 -1.38 6.17
N LEU A 148 13.91 -0.47 5.20
CA LEU A 148 14.93 0.52 4.84
C LEU A 148 14.31 1.90 4.55
N ASP A 149 15.04 2.95 4.90
CA ASP A 149 14.65 4.35 4.75
C ASP A 149 14.23 4.68 3.32
N GLY A 150 13.00 5.15 3.14
CA GLY A 150 12.50 5.60 1.84
C GLY A 150 12.24 4.50 0.81
N LEU A 151 12.59 3.23 1.08
CA LEU A 151 12.50 2.15 0.09
C LEU A 151 11.03 1.83 -0.24
N ALA A 152 10.22 1.46 0.75
CA ALA A 152 8.83 1.07 0.52
C ALA A 152 8.00 2.23 -0.05
N VAL A 153 8.20 3.46 0.46
CA VAL A 153 7.55 4.67 -0.06
C VAL A 153 7.98 4.95 -1.50
N GLY A 154 9.26 4.83 -1.82
CA GLY A 154 9.79 5.04 -3.18
C GLY A 154 9.24 4.03 -4.19
N VAL A 155 9.38 2.73 -3.88
CA VAL A 155 8.85 1.63 -4.72
C VAL A 155 7.36 1.78 -4.96
N SER A 156 6.60 2.08 -3.91
CA SER A 156 5.14 2.26 -4.01
C SER A 156 4.78 3.51 -4.81
N THR A 157 5.58 4.59 -4.72
CA THR A 157 5.39 5.79 -5.55
C THR A 157 5.60 5.47 -7.03
N ILE A 158 6.69 4.78 -7.38
CA ILE A 158 6.98 4.33 -8.75
C ILE A 158 5.83 3.42 -9.25
N SER A 159 5.35 2.53 -8.38
CA SER A 159 4.22 1.65 -8.68
C SER A 159 2.95 2.43 -9.01
N CYS A 160 2.59 3.40 -8.17
CA CYS A 160 1.43 4.25 -8.40
C CYS A 160 1.55 5.07 -9.69
N VAL A 161 2.72 5.66 -9.96
CA VAL A 161 2.95 6.47 -11.17
C VAL A 161 2.85 5.62 -12.44
N THR A 162 3.36 4.40 -12.42
CA THR A 162 3.24 3.52 -13.58
C THR A 162 1.79 3.09 -13.80
N ILE A 163 1.07 2.71 -12.74
CA ILE A 163 -0.36 2.39 -12.83
C ILE A 163 -1.15 3.61 -13.29
N LEU A 164 -0.77 4.83 -12.86
CA LEU A 164 -1.39 6.08 -13.31
C LEU A 164 -1.27 6.23 -14.82
N VAL A 165 -0.06 6.07 -15.38
CA VAL A 165 0.16 6.16 -16.82
C VAL A 165 -0.69 5.14 -17.56
N VAL A 166 -0.70 3.88 -17.11
CA VAL A 166 -1.51 2.82 -17.74
C VAL A 166 -3.01 3.14 -17.65
N ALA A 167 -3.50 3.57 -16.49
CA ALA A 167 -4.90 3.91 -16.28
C ALA A 167 -5.36 5.07 -17.18
N LEU A 168 -4.49 6.07 -17.39
CA LEU A 168 -4.77 7.14 -18.35
C LEU A 168 -4.80 6.63 -19.79
N LEU A 169 -3.89 5.72 -20.18
CA LEU A 169 -3.84 5.15 -21.52
C LEU A 169 -5.08 4.31 -21.87
N VAL A 170 -5.62 3.57 -20.90
CA VAL A 170 -6.81 2.72 -21.11
C VAL A 170 -8.12 3.40 -20.72
N SER A 171 -8.09 4.70 -20.39
CA SER A 171 -9.27 5.51 -20.03
C SER A 171 -10.03 5.00 -18.79
N GLU A 172 -9.30 4.64 -17.73
CA GLU A 172 -9.84 4.27 -16.41
C GLU A 172 -9.64 5.42 -15.39
N PRO A 173 -10.51 6.46 -15.40
CA PRO A 173 -10.29 7.70 -14.66
C PRO A 173 -10.31 7.50 -13.14
N ASN A 174 -11.19 6.64 -12.63
CA ASN A 174 -11.28 6.36 -11.20
C ASN A 174 -9.99 5.73 -10.68
N VAL A 175 -9.46 4.73 -11.38
CA VAL A 175 -8.18 4.12 -11.02
C VAL A 175 -7.06 5.16 -11.05
N ALA A 176 -6.98 5.96 -12.12
CA ALA A 176 -5.99 7.02 -12.27
C ALA A 176 -6.01 7.99 -11.07
N LEU A 177 -7.18 8.45 -10.65
CA LEU A 177 -7.30 9.39 -9.53
C LEU A 177 -6.90 8.75 -8.18
N ILE A 178 -7.25 7.48 -7.94
CA ILE A 178 -6.86 6.76 -6.72
C ILE A 178 -5.34 6.66 -6.61
N VAL A 179 -4.67 6.24 -7.68
CA VAL A 179 -3.20 6.10 -7.66
C VAL A 179 -2.48 7.44 -7.70
N ALA A 180 -3.05 8.46 -8.34
CA ALA A 180 -2.53 9.82 -8.27
C ALA A 180 -2.62 10.40 -6.85
N ALA A 181 -3.74 10.15 -6.15
CA ALA A 181 -3.91 10.51 -4.76
C ALA A 181 -2.86 9.83 -3.86
N LEU A 182 -2.66 8.51 -4.04
CA LEU A 182 -1.68 7.75 -3.26
C LEU A 182 -0.24 8.16 -3.57
N ALA A 183 0.14 8.27 -4.85
CA ALA A 183 1.45 8.77 -5.29
C ALA A 183 1.72 10.15 -4.72
N GLY A 184 0.76 11.07 -4.84
CA GLY A 184 0.88 12.42 -4.31
C GLY A 184 1.04 12.43 -2.79
N ALA A 185 0.38 11.53 -2.06
CA ALA A 185 0.53 11.40 -0.61
C ALA A 185 1.91 10.86 -0.22
N CYS A 186 2.42 9.85 -0.93
CA CYS A 186 3.76 9.31 -0.78
C CYS A 186 4.86 10.35 -1.06
N ILE A 187 4.76 11.07 -2.18
CA ILE A 187 5.71 12.14 -2.55
C ILE A 187 5.71 13.26 -1.48
N GLY A 188 4.55 13.57 -0.90
CA GLY A 188 4.45 14.55 0.19
C GLY A 188 5.14 14.10 1.48
N PHE A 189 5.14 12.80 1.76
CA PHE A 189 5.79 12.22 2.94
C PHE A 189 7.30 12.00 2.75
N MET A 190 7.71 11.70 1.52
CA MET A 190 9.08 11.30 1.15
C MET A 190 10.19 12.20 1.70
N PRO A 191 10.12 13.56 1.67
CA PRO A 191 11.17 14.42 2.23
C PRO A 191 11.49 14.19 3.71
N TYR A 192 10.57 13.60 4.47
CA TYR A 192 10.75 13.27 5.89
C TYR A 192 11.25 11.83 6.12
N ASN A 193 11.19 10.98 5.08
CA ASN A 193 11.50 9.55 5.16
C ASN A 193 12.76 9.14 4.37
N LEU A 194 13.26 9.99 3.48
CA LEU A 194 14.55 9.79 2.82
C LEU A 194 15.69 9.78 3.85
N ASN A 195 16.73 8.98 3.57
CA ASN A 195 17.92 8.85 4.43
C ASN A 195 18.67 10.19 4.55
N PRO A 196 18.97 10.68 5.77
CA PRO A 196 18.61 10.11 7.08
C PRO A 196 17.16 10.40 7.48
N ALA A 197 16.38 9.34 7.75
CA ALA A 197 14.95 9.46 7.99
C ALA A 197 14.63 10.21 9.31
N ARG A 198 13.64 11.10 9.25
CA ARG A 198 13.14 11.86 10.42
C ARG A 198 11.91 11.23 11.06
N ILE A 199 11.23 10.36 10.32
CA ILE A 199 10.05 9.58 10.69
C ILE A 199 9.93 8.40 9.73
N PHE A 200 9.59 7.22 10.25
CA PHE A 200 9.27 6.03 9.48
C PHE A 200 7.79 5.93 9.17
N MET A 201 7.46 5.37 8.00
CA MET A 201 6.06 5.16 7.64
C MET A 201 5.39 4.18 8.62
N GLY A 202 6.15 3.20 9.13
CA GLY A 202 5.67 2.18 10.05
C GLY A 202 4.69 1.20 9.40
N ASP A 203 4.17 0.25 10.17
CA ASP A 203 3.18 -0.71 9.71
C ASP A 203 1.89 0.01 9.25
N THR A 204 1.58 1.19 9.83
CA THR A 204 0.50 2.06 9.35
C THR A 204 0.60 2.35 7.86
N GLY A 205 1.78 2.76 7.39
CA GLY A 205 2.00 3.10 5.99
C GLY A 205 2.17 1.84 5.18
N SER A 206 3.01 0.94 5.68
CA SER A 206 3.14 -0.48 5.36
C SER A 206 1.98 -1.10 4.61
N LEU A 207 0.98 -1.34 5.45
CA LEU A 207 -0.22 -2.06 5.15
C LEU A 207 -1.14 -1.23 4.26
N LEU A 208 -1.22 0.09 4.46
CA LEU A 208 -2.03 0.97 3.61
C LEU A 208 -1.57 0.90 2.15
N LEU A 209 -0.27 1.09 1.89
CA LEU A 209 0.24 1.11 0.52
C LEU A 209 0.01 -0.24 -0.16
N GLY A 210 0.31 -1.33 0.53
CA GLY A 210 0.09 -2.67 -0.02
C GLY A 210 -1.39 -2.97 -0.27
N TYR A 211 -2.28 -2.61 0.66
CA TYR A 211 -3.72 -2.83 0.50
C TYR A 211 -4.31 -2.03 -0.67
N VAL A 212 -3.98 -0.74 -0.79
CA VAL A 212 -4.51 0.11 -1.87
C VAL A 212 -3.93 -0.32 -3.22
N LEU A 213 -2.62 -0.58 -3.31
CA LEU A 213 -2.01 -1.09 -4.56
C LEU A 213 -2.64 -2.41 -4.98
N ALA A 214 -2.89 -3.32 -4.04
CA ALA A 214 -3.51 -4.60 -4.34
C ALA A 214 -4.95 -4.44 -4.84
N THR A 215 -5.78 -3.67 -4.13
CA THR A 215 -7.18 -3.47 -4.52
C THR A 215 -7.33 -2.72 -5.84
N VAL A 216 -6.50 -1.71 -6.08
CA VAL A 216 -6.49 -0.99 -7.36
C VAL A 216 -6.04 -1.89 -8.51
N SER A 217 -5.06 -2.77 -8.30
CA SER A 217 -4.63 -3.72 -9.33
C SER A 217 -5.73 -4.72 -9.73
N VAL A 218 -6.74 -4.91 -8.89
CA VAL A 218 -7.91 -5.73 -9.17
C VAL A 218 -8.96 -4.95 -9.96
N LEU A 219 -9.16 -3.67 -9.63
CA LEU A 219 -10.11 -2.79 -10.34
C LEU A 219 -9.68 -2.50 -11.77
N GLY A 220 -8.41 -2.18 -11.96
CA GLY A 220 -7.85 -2.11 -13.28
C GLY A 220 -7.66 -3.50 -13.88
N LEU A 221 -7.72 -3.62 -15.20
CA LEU A 221 -7.23 -4.81 -15.91
C LEU A 221 -5.68 -4.90 -15.86
N PHE A 222 -5.06 -4.43 -14.78
CA PHE A 222 -3.62 -4.19 -14.65
C PHE A 222 -2.91 -5.20 -13.75
N LYS A 223 -3.54 -6.35 -13.47
CA LYS A 223 -3.03 -7.37 -12.56
C LYS A 223 -1.58 -7.76 -12.85
N PHE A 224 -1.25 -8.00 -14.12
CA PHE A 224 0.11 -8.33 -14.56
C PHE A 224 1.07 -7.15 -14.41
N TYR A 225 0.63 -5.95 -14.81
CA TYR A 225 1.44 -4.73 -14.69
C TYR A 225 1.73 -4.39 -13.23
N ALA A 226 0.80 -4.61 -12.30
CA ALA A 226 1.02 -4.38 -10.88
C ALA A 226 2.14 -5.27 -10.32
N ILE A 227 2.18 -6.56 -10.69
CA ILE A 227 3.30 -7.44 -10.30
C ILE A 227 4.61 -6.90 -10.87
N VAL A 228 4.69 -6.70 -12.20
CA VAL A 228 5.94 -6.30 -12.85
C VAL A 228 6.43 -4.97 -12.29
N THR A 229 5.53 -4.01 -12.12
CA THR A 229 5.84 -2.68 -11.62
C THR A 229 6.21 -2.68 -10.14
N PHE A 230 5.71 -3.61 -9.33
CA PHE A 230 6.12 -3.72 -7.95
C PHE A 230 7.44 -4.48 -7.80
N VAL A 231 7.57 -5.62 -8.48
CA VAL A 231 8.71 -6.53 -8.37
C VAL A 231 9.97 -5.91 -8.99
N VAL A 232 9.87 -5.24 -10.14
CA VAL A 232 11.05 -4.70 -10.84
C VAL A 232 11.78 -3.63 -10.02
N PRO A 233 11.12 -2.59 -9.46
CA PRO A 233 11.79 -1.60 -8.60
C PRO A 233 12.32 -2.21 -7.31
N VAL A 234 11.62 -3.18 -6.71
CA VAL A 234 12.13 -3.89 -5.52
C VAL A 234 13.42 -4.62 -5.85
N LEU A 235 13.45 -5.42 -6.92
CA LEU A 235 14.65 -6.14 -7.34
C LEU A 235 15.79 -5.19 -7.74
N ALA A 236 15.46 -4.11 -8.46
CA ALA A 236 16.44 -3.12 -8.90
C ALA A 236 17.08 -2.36 -7.71
N LEU A 237 16.31 -2.09 -6.65
CA LEU A 237 16.82 -1.44 -5.44
C LEU A 237 17.45 -2.44 -4.47
N ALA A 238 17.01 -3.71 -4.45
CA ALA A 238 17.57 -4.75 -3.59
C ALA A 238 19.03 -5.09 -3.95
N VAL A 239 19.42 -5.02 -5.22
CA VAL A 239 20.79 -5.34 -5.67
C VAL A 239 21.84 -4.35 -5.11
N PRO A 240 21.70 -3.02 -5.25
CA PRO A 240 22.62 -2.05 -4.65
C PRO A 240 22.63 -2.03 -3.12
N LEU A 241 21.60 -2.56 -2.47
CA LEU A 241 21.48 -2.61 -1.01
C LEU A 241 22.11 -3.88 -0.40
N SER A 242 22.38 -4.89 -1.22
CA SER A 242 23.09 -6.11 -0.80
C SER A 242 24.61 -6.04 -1.00
N ASP A 243 25.10 -5.05 -1.74
CA ASP A 243 26.52 -4.73 -1.93
C ASP A 243 27.00 -3.74 -0.86
#